data_AF-A0A942DAK9-F1
#
_entry.id   AF-A0A942DAK9-F1
#
_cell.length_a   1.000
_cell.length_b   1.000
_cell.length_c   1.000
_cell.angle_alpha   90.00
_cell.angle_beta   90.00
_cell.angle_gamma   90.00
#
_symmetry.space_group_name_H-M   'P 1'
#
loop_
_entity.id
_entity.type
_entity.pdbx_description
1 polymer ?
#
loop_
_entity_poly.entity_id
_entity_poly.type
_entity_poly.pdbx_seq_one_letter_code
_entity_poly.pdbx_strand_id
1 'polypeptide(L)'
;MVETAEKVEKSSVKEAPHAAANLTVSNQEMAASRTPTEVRANVVNPDGKLNFSNIYGPEGVNPELATPLKAVKPGDPVQTGDGRVVAPVTDNAGHPTDNPASVSNDAGVIKSRQDLAKLTDGMTPDQKREVQADMTAIENRKPPLSADQVKSIYDSTAKLLRNEGDRSPLSADERNQLAGSILHNASLRTGTDQGFHNTCNVTTLERRLNVTNPAEAARIVSEVGLTGEFKSKDGQVIKLDQASLHEDAESRLQFGDKATDGKRNYASQLFDMAEINNYWQHQKPPLFYSQVAPTGQSDTGERLTYANGTEVKGPDGKPMRQPALSTDAMAEIGKDLGFTGKFIISNADVAGPGQSDGTSKVRNYQEFTDALTNGQPPAIIMVNSNDRLFGGNGDKGGSGGWHVVNVSDYKAGPPAQVFMTNQWGSANNKWVNVSDLYNATLPTNSGRVGADGQGGDQGGQQGGGDQGGQQGGGDQGGTRRGWSRNDGVMRDEDFRSWKKAIEQEDPNKDPNKDQSKKPQQHLLELIQPLQNQLETAINNHDDAQAGILRAKIESLRGTSGN
;
A
#
# COMPACT_ATOMS: atom_id res chain seq x y z
N MET A 1 58.52 -18.12 33.63
CA MET A 1 57.07 -18.24 33.84
C MET A 1 56.60 -16.86 34.29
N VAL A 2 55.98 -16.11 33.38
CA VAL A 2 55.50 -14.75 33.61
C VAL A 2 53.98 -14.84 33.68
N GLU A 3 53.42 -14.63 34.87
CA GLU A 3 51.98 -14.47 35.07
C GLU A 3 51.60 -13.01 34.80
N THR A 4 50.80 -12.79 33.77
CA THR A 4 50.10 -11.53 33.54
C THR A 4 48.68 -11.65 34.06
N ALA A 5 48.38 -10.90 35.13
CA ALA A 5 47.03 -10.72 35.64
C ALA A 5 46.31 -9.61 34.86
N GLU A 6 45.29 -9.98 34.08
CA GLU A 6 44.35 -9.03 33.48
C GLU A 6 43.31 -8.61 34.51
N LYS A 7 43.24 -7.30 34.74
CA LYS A 7 42.29 -6.63 35.64
C LYS A 7 41.09 -6.21 34.80
N VAL A 8 39.96 -6.88 34.98
CA VAL A 8 38.69 -6.50 34.32
C VAL A 8 38.03 -5.39 35.13
N GLU A 9 38.01 -4.18 34.58
CA GLU A 9 37.26 -3.04 35.11
C GLU A 9 35.78 -3.17 34.70
N LYS A 10 34.90 -3.37 35.69
CA LYS A 10 33.44 -3.32 35.50
C LYS A 10 32.98 -1.86 35.47
N SER A 11 32.66 -1.36 34.29
CA SER A 11 31.89 -0.12 34.10
C SER A 11 30.43 -0.37 34.44
N SER A 12 29.96 0.20 35.56
CA SER A 12 28.54 0.25 35.92
C SER A 12 27.95 1.56 35.38
N VAL A 13 27.33 1.50 34.21
CA VAL A 13 26.46 2.57 33.72
C VAL A 13 25.09 2.38 34.36
N LYS A 14 24.67 3.33 35.20
CA LYS A 14 23.30 3.44 35.71
C LYS A 14 22.41 3.94 34.56
N GLU A 15 21.55 3.08 34.04
CA GLU A 15 20.41 3.52 33.23
C GLU A 15 19.37 4.20 34.13
N ALA A 16 18.97 5.41 33.74
CA ALA A 16 17.85 6.12 34.34
C ALA A 16 16.54 5.66 33.66
N PRO A 17 15.45 5.44 34.41
CA PRO A 17 14.17 5.07 33.82
C PRO A 17 13.54 6.29 33.12
N HIS A 18 13.43 6.23 31.79
CA HIS A 18 12.57 7.12 31.03
C HIS A 18 11.13 6.62 31.10
N ALA A 19 10.32 7.26 31.94
CA ALA A 19 8.87 7.12 31.88
C ALA A 19 8.34 7.91 30.68
N ALA A 20 7.93 7.21 29.62
CA ALA A 20 7.18 7.82 28.52
C ALA A 20 5.76 8.14 28.99
N ALA A 21 5.32 9.38 28.80
CA ALA A 21 3.96 9.79 29.08
C ALA A 21 2.99 9.14 28.08
N ASN A 22 2.04 8.34 28.58
CA ASN A 22 0.91 7.84 27.82
C ASN A 22 0.05 9.03 27.35
N LEU A 23 0.17 9.38 26.07
CA LEU A 23 -0.77 10.24 25.36
C LEU A 23 -1.91 9.36 24.84
N THR A 24 -3.00 9.29 25.61
CA THR A 24 -4.25 8.69 25.17
C THR A 24 -4.93 9.63 24.19
N VAL A 25 -4.62 9.50 22.90
CA VAL A 25 -5.42 10.13 21.84
C VAL A 25 -6.66 9.25 21.63
N SER A 26 -7.85 9.81 21.79
CA SER A 26 -9.10 9.06 21.62
C SER A 26 -9.37 8.78 20.14
N ASN A 27 -9.71 7.54 19.81
CA ASN A 27 -9.99 7.07 18.44
C ASN A 27 -11.21 7.73 17.75
N GLN A 28 -11.95 8.62 18.42
CA GLN A 28 -13.16 9.23 17.86
C GLN A 28 -12.90 10.46 16.97
N GLU A 29 -11.75 11.12 17.06
CA GLU A 29 -11.50 12.38 16.33
C GLU A 29 -10.75 12.20 14.99
N MET A 30 -10.13 11.03 14.74
CA MET A 30 -9.41 10.77 13.49
C MET A 30 -10.31 10.36 12.32
N ALA A 31 -11.55 9.90 12.57
CA ALA A 31 -12.52 9.56 11.53
C ALA A 31 -13.23 10.78 10.91
N ALA A 32 -13.11 11.97 11.51
CA ALA A 32 -13.93 13.14 11.18
C ALA A 32 -13.42 14.00 10.00
N SER A 33 -12.23 13.73 9.44
CA SER A 33 -11.72 14.48 8.28
C SER A 33 -12.20 13.94 6.93
N ARG A 34 -13.15 13.00 6.93
CA ARG A 34 -13.83 12.50 5.73
C ARG A 34 -15.29 12.95 5.82
N THR A 35 -15.74 13.79 4.90
CA THR A 35 -17.15 14.21 4.81
C THR A 35 -18.03 12.97 4.71
N PRO A 36 -18.91 12.68 5.69
CA PRO A 36 -19.76 11.50 5.64
C PRO A 36 -20.80 11.66 4.54
N THR A 37 -20.85 10.73 3.59
CA THR A 37 -22.09 10.50 2.83
C THR A 37 -23.02 9.73 3.77
N GLU A 38 -24.08 10.41 4.22
CA GLU A 38 -25.24 9.93 5.01
C GLU A 38 -25.07 8.62 5.81
N VAL A 39 -24.77 8.76 7.10
CA VAL A 39 -25.04 7.69 8.07
C VAL A 39 -26.55 7.63 8.30
N ARG A 40 -27.22 6.57 7.81
CA ARG A 40 -28.59 6.26 8.24
C ARG A 40 -28.54 5.81 9.71
N ALA A 41 -29.23 6.55 10.58
CA ALA A 41 -29.34 6.19 11.99
C ALA A 41 -30.07 4.85 12.17
N ASN A 42 -29.59 4.02 13.09
CA ASN A 42 -30.25 2.79 13.52
C ASN A 42 -31.62 3.12 14.13
N VAL A 43 -32.69 2.53 13.60
CA VAL A 43 -34.05 2.66 14.15
C VAL A 43 -34.18 1.67 15.32
N VAL A 44 -34.37 2.21 16.53
CA VAL A 44 -34.74 1.43 17.72
C VAL A 44 -36.25 1.21 17.69
N ASN A 45 -36.70 -0.05 17.73
CA ASN A 45 -38.12 -0.36 17.83
C ASN A 45 -38.64 -0.11 19.25
N PRO A 46 -39.96 0.13 19.42
CA PRO A 46 -40.57 0.40 20.73
C PRO A 46 -40.44 -0.72 21.77
N ASP A 47 -40.04 -1.93 21.36
CA ASP A 47 -39.83 -3.08 22.24
C ASP A 47 -38.41 -3.17 22.82
N GLY A 48 -37.55 -2.17 22.54
CA GLY A 48 -36.18 -2.13 23.04
C GLY A 48 -35.24 -3.13 22.39
N LYS A 49 -35.66 -3.84 21.33
CA LYS A 49 -34.81 -4.76 20.58
C LYS A 49 -34.17 -4.05 19.39
N LEU A 50 -32.83 -4.10 19.37
CA LEU A 50 -32.03 -3.71 18.22
C LEU A 50 -32.20 -4.79 17.13
N ASN A 51 -32.91 -4.48 16.05
CA ASN A 51 -32.86 -5.28 14.84
C ASN A 51 -31.63 -4.85 14.04
N PHE A 52 -30.56 -5.64 14.13
CA PHE A 52 -29.43 -5.52 13.22
C PHE A 52 -29.87 -6.03 11.84
N SER A 53 -29.88 -5.15 10.83
CA SER A 53 -29.91 -5.61 9.44
C SER A 53 -28.63 -6.40 9.20
N ASN A 54 -28.77 -7.71 9.12
CA ASN A 54 -27.69 -8.64 8.96
C ASN A 54 -27.10 -8.50 7.54
N ILE A 55 -25.99 -7.77 7.38
CA ILE A 55 -25.30 -7.64 6.07
C ILE A 55 -24.58 -8.95 5.71
N TYR A 56 -24.33 -9.82 6.70
CA TYR A 56 -23.85 -11.18 6.51
C TYR A 56 -24.86 -12.13 7.15
N GLY A 57 -25.63 -12.88 6.35
CA GLY A 57 -26.45 -13.97 6.86
C GLY A 57 -25.67 -14.94 7.77
N PRO A 58 -26.32 -15.91 8.42
CA PRO A 58 -25.66 -16.91 9.29
C PRO A 58 -24.52 -17.71 8.62
N GLU A 59 -24.24 -17.50 7.33
CA GLU A 59 -23.18 -18.13 6.54
C GLU A 59 -21.91 -17.29 6.31
N GLY A 60 -21.81 -16.06 6.86
CA GLY A 60 -20.50 -15.39 7.06
C GLY A 60 -19.64 -15.06 5.81
N VAL A 61 -20.16 -15.16 4.59
CA VAL A 61 -19.44 -14.76 3.35
C VAL A 61 -20.45 -14.13 2.38
N ASN A 62 -20.09 -13.03 1.71
CA ASN A 62 -20.92 -12.47 0.64
C ASN A 62 -20.98 -13.47 -0.54
N PRO A 63 -22.14 -14.09 -0.85
CA PRO A 63 -22.25 -15.11 -1.89
C PRO A 63 -22.07 -14.55 -3.32
N GLU A 64 -22.17 -13.24 -3.53
CA GLU A 64 -21.95 -12.62 -4.85
C GLU A 64 -20.47 -12.50 -5.24
N LEU A 65 -19.53 -12.76 -4.32
CA LEU A 65 -18.10 -12.83 -4.62
C LEU A 65 -17.63 -14.23 -5.07
N ALA A 66 -18.57 -15.17 -5.20
CA ALA A 66 -18.35 -16.56 -5.57
C ALA A 66 -18.86 -16.92 -6.97
N THR A 67 -19.00 -15.95 -7.90
CA THR A 67 -19.31 -16.30 -9.29
C THR A 67 -18.10 -17.02 -9.93
N PRO A 68 -18.25 -18.27 -10.41
CA PRO A 68 -17.16 -18.96 -11.05
C PRO A 68 -16.87 -18.36 -12.43
N LEU A 69 -15.58 -18.25 -12.78
CA LEU A 69 -15.14 -18.17 -14.17
C LEU A 69 -15.76 -19.37 -14.93
N LYS A 70 -16.24 -19.14 -16.15
CA LYS A 70 -17.01 -20.09 -16.98
C LYS A 70 -16.66 -21.56 -16.73
N ALA A 71 -17.66 -22.36 -16.39
CA ALA A 71 -17.53 -23.79 -16.17
C ALA A 71 -16.97 -24.51 -17.41
N VAL A 72 -15.82 -25.17 -17.24
CA VAL A 72 -15.27 -26.16 -18.17
C VAL A 72 -16.04 -27.48 -17.95
N LYS A 73 -16.21 -28.32 -18.99
CA LYS A 73 -16.97 -29.57 -18.85
C LYS A 73 -16.16 -30.60 -18.04
N PRO A 74 -16.84 -31.51 -17.34
CA PRO A 74 -16.22 -32.63 -16.66
C PRO A 74 -15.28 -33.44 -17.57
N GLY A 75 -14.02 -33.59 -17.16
CA GLY A 75 -13.01 -34.36 -17.88
C GLY A 75 -12.24 -33.61 -18.98
N ASP A 76 -12.51 -32.34 -19.21
CA ASP A 76 -11.68 -31.53 -20.10
C ASP A 76 -10.29 -31.31 -19.47
N PRO A 77 -9.19 -31.43 -20.24
CA PRO A 77 -7.85 -31.10 -19.75
C PRO A 77 -7.80 -29.64 -19.33
N VAL A 78 -7.38 -29.37 -18.10
CA VAL A 78 -7.20 -28.00 -17.62
C VAL A 78 -5.86 -27.50 -18.11
N GLN A 79 -5.88 -26.47 -18.96
CA GLN A 79 -4.68 -25.75 -19.33
C GLN A 79 -4.40 -24.70 -18.26
N THR A 80 -3.31 -24.86 -17.52
CA THR A 80 -2.86 -23.87 -16.53
C THR A 80 -2.42 -22.58 -17.22
N GLY A 81 -2.38 -21.49 -16.47
CA GLY A 81 -1.95 -20.19 -16.97
C GLY A 81 -0.51 -20.13 -17.51
N ASP A 82 0.31 -21.16 -17.29
CA ASP A 82 1.65 -21.34 -17.86
C ASP A 82 1.67 -22.25 -19.12
N GLY A 83 0.50 -22.64 -19.63
CA GLY A 83 0.34 -23.44 -20.85
C GLY A 83 0.48 -24.96 -20.64
N ARG A 84 0.71 -25.44 -19.42
CA ARG A 84 0.74 -26.89 -19.14
C ARG A 84 -0.67 -27.48 -19.14
N VAL A 85 -0.79 -28.70 -19.64
CA VAL A 85 -2.04 -29.47 -19.59
C VAL A 85 -1.98 -30.38 -18.38
N VAL A 86 -2.84 -30.15 -17.40
CA VAL A 86 -2.93 -30.98 -16.19
C VAL A 86 -3.93 -32.10 -16.45
N ALA A 87 -3.57 -33.33 -16.05
CA ALA A 87 -4.48 -34.47 -16.13
C ALA A 87 -5.77 -34.20 -15.32
N PRO A 88 -6.93 -34.69 -15.77
CA PRO A 88 -8.19 -34.53 -15.06
C PRO A 88 -8.08 -35.14 -13.65
N VAL A 89 -8.71 -34.48 -12.67
CA VAL A 89 -8.68 -34.96 -11.28
C VAL A 89 -9.47 -36.25 -11.17
N THR A 90 -8.86 -37.26 -10.55
CA THR A 90 -9.52 -38.54 -10.27
C THR A 90 -9.84 -38.69 -8.79
N ASP A 91 -10.92 -39.39 -8.46
CA ASP A 91 -11.24 -39.79 -7.09
C ASP A 91 -10.25 -40.85 -6.56
N ASN A 92 -10.41 -41.27 -5.31
CA ASN A 92 -9.58 -42.31 -4.69
C ASN A 92 -9.68 -43.68 -5.38
N ALA A 93 -10.64 -43.87 -6.29
CA ALA A 93 -10.83 -45.06 -7.10
C ALA A 93 -10.35 -44.89 -8.56
N GLY A 94 -9.73 -43.76 -8.90
CA GLY A 94 -9.21 -43.47 -10.24
C GLY A 94 -10.26 -43.00 -11.25
N HIS A 95 -11.49 -42.70 -10.82
CA HIS A 95 -12.52 -42.17 -11.72
C HIS A 95 -12.39 -40.66 -11.88
N PRO A 96 -12.45 -40.13 -13.12
CA PRO A 96 -12.55 -38.69 -13.34
C PRO A 96 -13.73 -38.12 -12.54
N THR A 97 -13.44 -37.15 -11.68
CA THR A 97 -14.44 -36.50 -10.83
C THR A 97 -14.27 -34.99 -10.93
N ASP A 98 -15.38 -34.28 -11.02
CA ASP A 98 -15.41 -32.82 -10.89
C ASP A 98 -15.26 -32.36 -9.45
N ASN A 99 -15.33 -33.32 -8.52
CA ASN A 99 -15.15 -33.12 -7.11
C ASN A 99 -13.74 -33.63 -6.78
N PRO A 100 -12.69 -32.81 -6.97
CA PRO A 100 -11.36 -33.16 -6.46
C PRO A 100 -11.55 -33.62 -5.01
N ALA A 101 -10.87 -34.70 -4.61
CA ALA A 101 -10.84 -35.09 -3.20
C ALA A 101 -10.61 -33.81 -2.39
N SER A 102 -11.59 -33.42 -1.56
CA SER A 102 -11.57 -32.12 -0.89
C SER A 102 -10.20 -31.95 -0.25
N VAL A 103 -9.57 -30.79 -0.44
CA VAL A 103 -8.26 -30.50 0.16
C VAL A 103 -8.24 -30.75 1.67
N SER A 104 -9.41 -30.68 2.30
CA SER A 104 -9.64 -31.02 3.71
C SER A 104 -9.37 -32.48 4.09
N ASN A 105 -9.38 -33.41 3.11
CA ASN A 105 -9.12 -34.84 3.29
C ASN A 105 -7.66 -35.23 2.98
N ASP A 106 -6.83 -34.31 2.51
CA ASP A 106 -5.41 -34.59 2.30
C ASP A 106 -4.72 -34.89 3.64
N ALA A 107 -3.94 -35.97 3.71
CA ALA A 107 -3.33 -36.42 4.96
C ALA A 107 -2.32 -35.41 5.53
N GLY A 108 -1.62 -34.67 4.66
CA GLY A 108 -0.70 -33.60 5.05
C GLY A 108 -1.45 -32.42 5.64
N VAL A 109 -2.55 -32.01 4.98
CA VAL A 109 -3.43 -30.94 5.48
C VAL A 109 -4.07 -31.31 6.82
N ILE A 110 -4.60 -32.53 6.96
CA ILE A 110 -5.19 -33.02 8.23
C ILE A 110 -4.17 -32.93 9.36
N LYS A 111 -2.94 -33.39 9.12
CA LYS A 111 -1.87 -33.34 10.13
C LYS A 111 -1.54 -31.90 10.52
N SER A 112 -1.29 -31.03 9.54
CA SER A 112 -0.96 -29.62 9.81
C SER A 112 -2.11 -28.86 10.49
N ARG A 113 -3.36 -29.17 10.14
CA ARG A 113 -4.57 -28.65 10.81
C ARG A 113 -4.60 -29.05 12.28
N GLN A 114 -4.42 -30.34 12.58
CA GLN A 114 -4.43 -30.86 13.95
C GLN A 114 -3.27 -30.29 14.79
N ASP A 115 -2.10 -30.17 14.18
CA ASP A 115 -0.93 -29.60 14.84
C ASP A 115 -1.13 -28.12 15.15
N LEU A 116 -1.68 -27.34 14.22
CA LEU A 116 -2.02 -25.93 14.45
C LEU A 116 -3.11 -25.78 15.51
N ALA A 117 -4.19 -26.58 15.45
CA ALA A 117 -5.28 -26.53 16.42
C ALA A 117 -4.79 -26.71 17.87
N LYS A 118 -3.85 -27.63 18.13
CA LYS A 118 -3.24 -27.81 19.46
C LYS A 118 -2.46 -26.58 19.93
N LEU A 119 -1.78 -25.87 19.01
CA LEU A 119 -1.00 -24.69 19.36
C LEU A 119 -1.89 -23.48 19.70
N THR A 120 -3.14 -23.48 19.25
CA THR A 120 -4.09 -22.43 19.63
C THR A 120 -4.54 -22.55 21.07
N ASP A 121 -4.11 -23.57 21.85
CA ASP A 121 -4.66 -23.82 23.18
C ASP A 121 -4.52 -22.67 24.19
N GLY A 122 -3.49 -21.83 24.00
CA GLY A 122 -3.28 -20.60 24.79
C GLY A 122 -4.10 -19.39 24.36
N MET A 123 -4.85 -19.47 23.26
CA MET A 123 -5.73 -18.40 22.78
C MET A 123 -7.06 -18.37 23.55
N THR A 124 -7.75 -17.23 23.51
CA THR A 124 -9.11 -17.11 24.07
C THR A 124 -10.11 -17.97 23.28
N PRO A 125 -11.26 -18.34 23.85
CA PRO A 125 -12.28 -19.10 23.13
C PRO A 125 -12.77 -18.44 21.84
N ASP A 126 -12.86 -17.11 21.81
CA ASP A 126 -13.28 -16.34 20.63
C ASP A 126 -12.21 -16.42 19.53
N GLN A 127 -10.94 -16.20 19.90
CA GLN A 127 -9.79 -16.36 19.00
C GLN A 127 -9.72 -17.77 18.41
N LYS A 128 -9.88 -18.82 19.22
CA LYS A 128 -9.90 -20.22 18.74
C LYS A 128 -11.03 -20.45 17.73
N ARG A 129 -12.22 -19.90 17.98
CA ARG A 129 -13.38 -20.04 17.09
C ARG A 129 -13.12 -19.39 15.74
N GLU A 130 -12.51 -18.22 15.72
CA GLU A 130 -12.18 -17.49 14.49
C GLU A 130 -11.06 -18.16 13.71
N VAL A 131 -9.99 -18.60 14.38
CA VAL A 131 -8.94 -19.42 13.76
C VAL A 131 -9.55 -20.65 13.09
N GLN A 132 -10.45 -21.36 13.77
CA GLN A 132 -11.12 -22.53 13.19
C GLN A 132 -12.02 -22.16 11.99
N ALA A 133 -12.71 -21.03 12.05
CA ALA A 133 -13.52 -20.53 10.94
C ALA A 133 -12.66 -20.17 9.73
N ASP A 134 -11.55 -19.46 9.92
CA ASP A 134 -10.61 -19.08 8.86
C ASP A 134 -9.93 -20.31 8.26
N MET A 135 -9.51 -21.28 9.07
CA MET A 135 -8.98 -22.56 8.58
C MET A 135 -10.00 -23.28 7.70
N THR A 136 -11.27 -23.33 8.12
CA THR A 136 -12.36 -23.92 7.34
C THR A 136 -12.61 -23.15 6.05
N ALA A 137 -12.57 -21.81 6.09
CA ALA A 137 -12.74 -20.97 4.92
C ALA A 137 -11.60 -21.16 3.90
N ILE A 138 -10.34 -21.24 4.36
CA ILE A 138 -9.15 -21.54 3.54
C ILE A 138 -9.34 -22.84 2.75
N GLU A 139 -9.77 -23.91 3.42
CA GLU A 139 -9.98 -25.24 2.80
C GLU A 139 -11.16 -25.26 1.83
N ASN A 140 -12.15 -24.39 2.02
CA ASN A 140 -13.34 -24.30 1.19
C ASN A 140 -13.31 -23.12 0.20
N ARG A 141 -12.14 -22.53 -0.03
CA ARG A 141 -11.98 -21.40 -0.96
C ARG A 141 -12.49 -21.74 -2.36
N LYS A 142 -12.98 -20.71 -3.04
CA LYS A 142 -13.40 -20.76 -4.45
C LYS A 142 -12.67 -19.64 -5.21
N PRO A 143 -11.77 -19.95 -6.17
CA PRO A 143 -11.27 -21.29 -6.50
C PRO A 143 -10.52 -21.95 -5.33
N PRO A 144 -10.47 -23.29 -5.27
CA PRO A 144 -9.77 -24.01 -4.20
C PRO A 144 -8.26 -23.79 -4.28
N LEU A 145 -7.61 -23.76 -3.12
CA LEU A 145 -6.15 -23.82 -3.01
C LEU A 145 -5.67 -25.27 -3.16
N SER A 146 -4.41 -25.45 -3.54
CA SER A 146 -3.79 -26.78 -3.52
C SER A 146 -3.57 -27.26 -2.08
N ALA A 147 -3.47 -28.58 -1.87
CA ALA A 147 -3.13 -29.16 -0.58
C ALA A 147 -1.80 -28.62 -0.04
N ASP A 148 -0.79 -28.46 -0.90
CA ASP A 148 0.50 -27.90 -0.52
C ASP A 148 0.38 -26.44 -0.04
N GLN A 149 -0.47 -25.62 -0.67
CA GLN A 149 -0.69 -24.25 -0.24
C GLN A 149 -1.39 -24.20 1.13
N VAL A 150 -2.47 -24.96 1.31
CA VAL A 150 -3.19 -25.04 2.60
C VAL A 150 -2.24 -25.50 3.71
N LYS A 151 -1.50 -26.59 3.46
CA LYS A 151 -0.50 -27.12 4.38
C LYS A 151 0.58 -26.09 4.72
N SER A 152 1.10 -25.38 3.73
CA SER A 152 2.17 -24.38 3.92
C SER A 152 1.71 -23.17 4.73
N ILE A 153 0.46 -22.74 4.58
CA ILE A 153 -0.16 -21.71 5.42
C ILE A 153 -0.16 -22.19 6.87
N TYR A 154 -0.72 -23.38 7.13
CA TYR A 154 -0.82 -23.93 8.49
C TYR A 154 0.53 -24.16 9.14
N ASP A 155 1.49 -24.70 8.38
CA ASP A 155 2.84 -24.92 8.87
C ASP A 155 3.50 -23.59 9.24
N SER A 156 3.45 -22.56 8.37
CA SER A 156 4.02 -21.24 8.67
C SER A 156 3.42 -20.65 9.94
N THR A 157 2.10 -20.64 10.06
CA THR A 157 1.41 -20.17 11.27
C THR A 157 1.81 -20.99 12.52
N ALA A 158 1.93 -22.32 12.39
CA ALA A 158 2.35 -23.18 13.49
C ALA A 158 3.80 -22.92 13.93
N LYS A 159 4.71 -22.62 13.00
CA LYS A 159 6.10 -22.24 13.33
C LYS A 159 6.15 -20.97 14.15
N LEU A 160 5.37 -19.96 13.77
CA LEU A 160 5.22 -18.71 14.52
C LEU A 160 4.74 -18.99 15.94
N LEU A 161 3.65 -19.74 16.12
CA LEU A 161 3.09 -20.03 17.44
C LEU A 161 4.04 -20.81 18.35
N ARG A 162 4.81 -21.75 17.78
CA ARG A 162 5.84 -22.50 18.53
C ARG A 162 7.03 -21.64 18.94
N ASN A 163 7.16 -20.42 18.42
CA ASN A 163 8.39 -19.64 18.49
C ASN A 163 9.59 -20.47 18.03
N GLU A 164 9.48 -21.09 16.84
CA GLU A 164 10.50 -22.04 16.38
C GLU A 164 11.89 -21.38 16.32
N GLY A 165 12.84 -21.97 17.04
CA GLY A 165 14.20 -21.44 17.19
C GLY A 165 14.39 -20.47 18.35
N ASP A 166 13.35 -20.16 19.13
CA ASP A 166 13.36 -19.33 20.35
C ASP A 166 14.00 -17.95 20.15
N ARG A 167 13.62 -17.29 19.04
CA ARG A 167 14.22 -16.03 18.57
C ARG A 167 13.22 -14.92 18.26
N SER A 168 11.92 -15.17 18.40
CA SER A 168 10.91 -14.16 18.09
C SER A 168 11.08 -12.93 18.99
N PRO A 169 11.13 -11.72 18.40
CA PRO A 169 11.11 -10.48 19.15
C PRO A 169 9.70 -10.16 19.70
N LEU A 170 8.69 -10.91 19.26
CA LEU A 170 7.30 -10.72 19.66
C LEU A 170 6.98 -11.49 20.94
N SER A 171 6.09 -10.95 21.76
CA SER A 171 5.50 -11.67 22.89
C SER A 171 4.61 -12.83 22.42
N ALA A 172 4.25 -13.74 23.34
CA ALA A 172 3.35 -14.84 23.00
C ALA A 172 1.97 -14.34 22.52
N ASP A 173 1.45 -13.27 23.13
CA ASP A 173 0.17 -12.68 22.76
C ASP A 173 0.22 -12.03 21.37
N GLU A 174 1.29 -11.30 21.05
CA GLU A 174 1.51 -10.75 19.71
C GLU A 174 1.63 -11.86 18.66
N ARG A 175 2.32 -12.95 18.96
CA ARG A 175 2.38 -14.11 18.04
C ARG A 175 1.02 -14.77 17.85
N ASN A 176 0.18 -14.85 18.89
CA ASN A 176 -1.18 -15.35 18.77
C ASN A 176 -2.04 -14.45 17.86
N GLN A 177 -1.95 -13.14 18.05
CA GLN A 177 -2.66 -12.14 17.25
C GLN A 177 -2.21 -12.15 15.77
N LEU A 178 -0.90 -12.23 15.55
CA LEU A 178 -0.32 -12.32 14.22
C LEU A 178 -0.71 -13.62 13.52
N ALA A 179 -0.69 -14.75 14.24
CA ALA A 179 -1.12 -16.05 13.71
C ALA A 179 -2.59 -16.04 13.25
N GLY A 180 -3.48 -15.44 14.04
CA GLY A 180 -4.89 -15.23 13.65
C GLY A 180 -5.00 -14.37 12.39
N SER A 181 -4.27 -13.26 12.34
CA SER A 181 -4.27 -12.34 11.18
C SER A 181 -3.74 -12.99 9.89
N ILE A 182 -2.73 -13.87 9.97
CA ILE A 182 -2.23 -14.65 8.82
C ILE A 182 -3.34 -15.54 8.25
N LEU A 183 -4.04 -16.29 9.11
CA LEU A 183 -5.11 -17.18 8.67
C LEU A 183 -6.28 -16.40 8.10
N HIS A 184 -6.61 -15.26 8.71
CA HIS A 184 -7.65 -14.37 8.25
C HIS A 184 -7.36 -13.82 6.85
N ASN A 185 -6.16 -13.28 6.61
CA ASN A 185 -5.78 -12.80 5.28
C ASN A 185 -5.75 -13.92 4.25
N ALA A 186 -5.32 -15.12 4.64
CA ALA A 186 -5.34 -16.30 3.79
C ALA A 186 -6.77 -16.83 3.53
N SER A 187 -7.75 -16.54 4.37
CA SER A 187 -9.16 -16.91 4.15
C SER A 187 -9.88 -15.91 3.24
N LEU A 188 -9.47 -14.63 3.30
CA LEU A 188 -10.07 -13.53 2.55
C LEU A 188 -9.53 -13.42 1.12
N ARG A 189 -10.44 -13.32 0.15
CA ARG A 189 -10.10 -12.97 -1.25
C ARG A 189 -10.11 -11.45 -1.49
N THR A 190 -10.83 -10.71 -0.64
CA THR A 190 -11.21 -9.33 -0.92
C THR A 190 -11.22 -8.39 0.30
N GLY A 191 -10.67 -8.80 1.44
CA GLY A 191 -10.76 -8.02 2.70
C GLY A 191 -9.46 -7.39 3.18
N THR A 192 -8.45 -7.27 2.31
CA THR A 192 -7.17 -6.61 2.65
C THR A 192 -7.26 -5.10 2.39
N ASP A 193 -7.08 -4.29 3.42
CA ASP A 193 -7.15 -2.82 3.41
C ASP A 193 -5.87 -2.18 3.94
N GLN A 194 -5.54 -0.99 3.44
CA GLN A 194 -4.31 -0.24 3.82
C GLN A 194 -4.48 0.51 5.15
N GLY A 195 -5.73 0.63 5.63
CA GLY A 195 -6.05 1.42 6.81
C GLY A 195 -5.77 2.92 6.62
N PHE A 196 -5.16 3.55 7.62
CA PHE A 196 -4.79 4.98 7.55
C PHE A 196 -3.40 5.26 6.93
N HIS A 197 -2.73 4.24 6.40
CA HIS A 197 -1.35 4.32 5.90
C HIS A 197 -1.28 4.54 4.40
N ASN A 198 -0.14 5.01 3.88
CA ASN A 198 0.06 5.26 2.44
C ASN A 198 0.52 4.01 1.65
N THR A 199 0.13 2.81 2.10
CA THR A 199 0.60 1.53 1.56
C THR A 199 -0.26 0.95 0.43
N CYS A 200 -1.20 1.74 -0.14
CA CYS A 200 -2.06 1.31 -1.25
C CYS A 200 -1.36 0.48 -2.34
N ASN A 201 -0.14 0.89 -2.73
CA ASN A 201 0.73 0.18 -3.66
C ASN A 201 0.94 -1.30 -3.26
N VAL A 202 1.49 -1.57 -2.10
CA VAL A 202 1.80 -2.94 -1.64
C VAL A 202 0.55 -3.67 -1.17
N THR A 203 -0.43 -2.99 -0.59
CA THR A 203 -1.70 -3.62 -0.19
C THR A 203 -2.45 -4.22 -1.41
N THR A 204 -2.40 -3.58 -2.58
CA THR A 204 -2.98 -4.17 -3.81
C THR A 204 -2.22 -5.40 -4.30
N LEU A 205 -0.89 -5.47 -4.06
CA LEU A 205 -0.07 -6.65 -4.33
C LEU A 205 -0.37 -7.77 -3.32
N GLU A 206 -0.48 -7.45 -2.02
CA GLU A 206 -0.88 -8.39 -0.97
C GLU A 206 -2.21 -9.03 -1.32
N ARG A 207 -3.21 -8.23 -1.68
CA ARG A 207 -4.53 -8.75 -2.07
C ARG A 207 -4.44 -9.71 -3.26
N ARG A 208 -3.66 -9.36 -4.28
CA ARG A 208 -3.42 -10.26 -5.43
C ARG A 208 -2.69 -11.54 -4.99
N LEU A 209 -1.76 -11.45 -4.05
CA LEU A 209 -1.03 -12.58 -3.51
C LEU A 209 -1.95 -13.48 -2.67
N ASN A 210 -2.80 -12.92 -1.81
CA ASN A 210 -3.77 -13.66 -1.02
C ASN A 210 -4.76 -14.41 -1.91
N VAL A 211 -5.05 -13.92 -3.12
CA VAL A 211 -5.86 -14.65 -4.11
C VAL A 211 -5.07 -15.76 -4.80
N THR A 212 -3.85 -15.50 -5.23
CA THR A 212 -3.10 -16.40 -6.14
C THR A 212 -2.13 -17.35 -5.42
N ASN A 213 -1.48 -16.91 -4.35
CA ASN A 213 -0.55 -17.68 -3.54
C ASN A 213 -0.48 -17.22 -2.07
N PRO A 214 -1.56 -17.39 -1.27
CA PRO A 214 -1.60 -16.96 0.14
C PRO A 214 -0.55 -17.65 1.03
N ALA A 215 -0.02 -18.81 0.62
CA ALA A 215 1.05 -19.50 1.34
C ALA A 215 2.35 -18.68 1.40
N GLU A 216 2.65 -17.90 0.36
CA GLU A 216 3.84 -17.05 0.34
C GLU A 216 3.70 -15.84 1.28
N ALA A 217 2.52 -15.22 1.33
CA ALA A 217 2.23 -14.16 2.30
C ALA A 217 2.39 -14.68 3.74
N ALA A 218 1.80 -15.85 4.04
CA ALA A 218 1.92 -16.50 5.35
C ALA A 218 3.38 -16.81 5.72
N ARG A 219 4.20 -17.25 4.76
CA ARG A 219 5.62 -17.49 4.96
C ARG A 219 6.38 -16.22 5.33
N ILE A 220 6.24 -15.15 4.52
CA ILE A 220 6.93 -13.87 4.75
C ILE A 220 6.58 -13.30 6.12
N VAL A 221 5.28 -13.21 6.43
CA VAL A 221 4.80 -12.65 7.72
C VAL A 221 5.28 -13.51 8.89
N SER A 222 5.27 -14.84 8.76
CA SER A 222 5.78 -15.73 9.82
C SER A 222 7.29 -15.59 10.03
N GLU A 223 8.09 -15.46 8.97
CA GLU A 223 9.55 -15.29 9.09
C GLU A 223 9.89 -13.97 9.79
N VAL A 224 9.22 -12.88 9.37
CA VAL A 224 9.35 -11.57 10.01
C VAL A 224 8.91 -11.62 11.47
N GLY A 225 7.77 -12.24 11.79
CA GLY A 225 7.32 -12.39 13.17
C GLY A 225 8.25 -13.25 14.04
N LEU A 226 8.99 -14.19 13.44
CA LEU A 226 9.94 -15.06 14.16
C LEU A 226 11.32 -14.45 14.33
N THR A 227 11.75 -13.52 13.48
CA THR A 227 13.15 -13.10 13.44
C THR A 227 13.37 -11.60 13.22
N GLY A 228 12.32 -10.86 12.86
CA GLY A 228 12.42 -9.48 12.39
C GLY A 228 12.96 -9.33 10.97
N GLU A 229 13.20 -10.44 10.28
CA GLU A 229 13.74 -10.47 8.92
C GLU A 229 13.09 -11.60 8.10
N PHE A 230 13.24 -11.56 6.78
CA PHE A 230 12.90 -12.68 5.91
C PHE A 230 13.91 -12.80 4.78
N LYS A 231 13.93 -13.97 4.14
CA LYS A 231 14.79 -14.19 2.98
C LYS A 231 13.99 -14.01 1.69
N SER A 232 14.41 -13.06 0.84
CA SER A 232 13.85 -12.85 -0.50
C SER A 232 14.23 -14.00 -1.43
N LYS A 233 13.59 -14.05 -2.62
CA LYS A 233 13.81 -15.15 -3.59
C LYS A 233 15.22 -15.24 -4.15
N ASP A 234 15.89 -14.11 -4.30
CA ASP A 234 17.30 -14.05 -4.72
C ASP A 234 18.28 -14.36 -3.58
N GLY A 235 17.75 -14.52 -2.36
CA GLY A 235 18.48 -14.92 -1.18
C GLY A 235 19.00 -13.78 -0.31
N GLN A 236 18.71 -12.52 -0.66
CA GLN A 236 18.97 -11.38 0.21
C GLN A 236 18.15 -11.50 1.50
N VAL A 237 18.76 -11.10 2.63
CA VAL A 237 18.05 -11.02 3.92
C VAL A 237 17.52 -9.60 4.05
N ILE A 238 16.20 -9.48 4.15
CA ILE A 238 15.50 -8.22 4.30
C ILE A 238 15.13 -8.04 5.76
N LYS A 239 15.59 -6.94 6.35
CA LYS A 239 15.44 -6.67 7.79
C LYS A 239 14.44 -5.58 8.03
N LEU A 240 13.55 -5.75 8.99
CA LEU A 240 12.66 -4.69 9.44
C LEU A 240 13.24 -4.01 10.68
N ASP A 241 12.89 -2.74 10.84
CA ASP A 241 13.13 -2.02 12.08
C ASP A 241 12.36 -2.67 13.24
N GLN A 242 12.98 -2.80 14.41
CA GLN A 242 12.41 -3.51 15.56
C GLN A 242 11.12 -2.87 16.06
N ALA A 243 11.03 -1.53 16.05
CA ALA A 243 9.80 -0.86 16.48
C ALA A 243 8.64 -1.11 15.50
N SER A 244 8.96 -1.36 14.23
CA SER A 244 7.97 -1.66 13.19
C SER A 244 7.42 -3.09 13.26
N LEU A 245 8.02 -3.96 14.06
CA LEU A 245 7.55 -5.34 14.26
C LEU A 245 6.31 -5.41 15.15
N HIS A 246 6.07 -4.39 15.97
CA HIS A 246 4.92 -4.34 16.88
C HIS A 246 3.71 -3.73 16.18
N GLU A 247 2.52 -4.21 16.53
CA GLU A 247 1.27 -3.67 16.04
C GLU A 247 1.13 -2.17 16.37
N ASP A 248 0.82 -1.38 15.34
CA ASP A 248 0.43 0.01 15.52
C ASP A 248 -0.98 0.12 16.15
N ALA A 249 -1.43 1.36 16.37
CA ALA A 249 -2.72 1.60 17.02
C ALA A 249 -3.94 1.07 16.24
N GLU A 250 -3.88 0.99 14.90
CA GLU A 250 -4.95 0.44 14.07
C GLU A 250 -4.85 -1.07 13.92
N SER A 251 -3.64 -1.60 13.81
CA SER A 251 -3.38 -3.03 13.61
C SER A 251 -3.63 -3.86 14.86
N ARG A 252 -3.78 -3.20 16.02
CA ARG A 252 -4.23 -3.75 17.32
C ARG A 252 -5.65 -4.30 17.36
N LEU A 253 -6.42 -4.16 16.28
CA LEU A 253 -7.76 -4.72 16.24
C LEU A 253 -7.70 -6.24 16.38
N GLN A 254 -8.49 -6.77 17.31
CA GLN A 254 -8.65 -8.21 17.45
C GLN A 254 -9.18 -8.76 16.13
N PHE A 255 -8.57 -9.86 15.65
CA PHE A 255 -9.12 -10.56 14.49
C PHE A 255 -10.56 -10.98 14.83
N GLY A 256 -11.43 -11.03 13.81
CA GLY A 256 -12.87 -11.30 13.97
C GLY A 256 -13.76 -10.15 14.46
N ASP A 257 -13.19 -9.01 14.85
CA ASP A 257 -13.98 -7.79 15.04
C ASP A 257 -14.56 -7.34 13.70
N LYS A 258 -15.90 -7.24 13.61
CA LYS A 258 -16.58 -6.71 12.41
C LYS A 258 -16.19 -5.26 12.10
N ALA A 259 -15.62 -4.54 13.07
CA ALA A 259 -15.08 -3.21 12.88
C ALA A 259 -13.68 -3.19 12.20
N THR A 260 -13.21 -4.31 11.65
CA THR A 260 -11.93 -4.41 10.91
C THR A 260 -12.04 -3.95 9.45
N ASP A 261 -13.25 -3.82 8.89
CA ASP A 261 -13.43 -3.33 7.52
C ASP A 261 -12.84 -1.92 7.34
N GLY A 262 -12.00 -1.74 6.31
CA GLY A 262 -11.30 -0.49 6.05
C GLY A 262 -10.12 -0.21 6.98
N LYS A 263 -9.75 -1.14 7.86
CA LYS A 263 -8.61 -1.03 8.76
C LYS A 263 -7.53 -2.02 8.34
N ARG A 264 -6.27 -1.66 8.55
CA ARG A 264 -5.16 -2.60 8.39
C ARG A 264 -5.08 -3.53 9.59
N ASN A 265 -4.81 -4.81 9.36
CA ASN A 265 -4.52 -5.76 10.44
C ASN A 265 -3.02 -6.05 10.57
N TYR A 266 -2.64 -6.76 11.63
CA TYR A 266 -1.24 -6.97 11.97
C TYR A 266 -0.46 -7.76 10.90
N ALA A 267 -1.07 -8.74 10.25
CA ALA A 267 -0.41 -9.48 9.16
C ALA A 267 -0.16 -8.58 7.94
N SER A 268 -1.15 -7.75 7.56
CA SER A 268 -0.99 -6.76 6.48
C SER A 268 0.05 -5.70 6.80
N GLN A 269 0.13 -5.22 8.05
CA GLN A 269 1.21 -4.31 8.47
C GLN A 269 2.58 -4.93 8.21
N LEU A 270 2.83 -6.16 8.71
CA LEU A 270 4.15 -6.79 8.55
C LEU A 270 4.44 -7.15 7.09
N PHE A 271 3.43 -7.60 6.34
CA PHE A 271 3.59 -7.89 4.91
C PHE A 271 3.95 -6.64 4.11
N ASP A 272 3.19 -5.55 4.28
CA ASP A 272 3.44 -4.28 3.59
C ASP A 272 4.86 -3.78 3.90
N MET A 273 5.23 -3.76 5.18
CA MET A 273 6.56 -3.35 5.63
C MET A 273 7.68 -4.22 5.04
N ALA A 274 7.47 -5.53 4.98
CA ALA A 274 8.44 -6.49 4.47
C ALA A 274 8.70 -6.27 2.98
N GLU A 275 7.64 -6.16 2.17
CA GLU A 275 7.79 -6.01 0.71
C GLU A 275 8.25 -4.59 0.30
N ILE A 276 7.90 -3.55 1.07
CA ILE A 276 8.48 -2.23 0.86
C ILE A 276 9.98 -2.24 1.14
N ASN A 277 10.41 -2.87 2.24
CA ASN A 277 11.83 -3.03 2.55
C ASN A 277 12.54 -3.95 1.58
N ASN A 278 11.86 -4.97 1.06
CA ASN A 278 12.37 -5.84 0.01
C ASN A 278 12.82 -4.96 -1.17
N TYR A 279 11.92 -4.14 -1.72
CA TYR A 279 12.28 -3.23 -2.80
C TYR A 279 13.43 -2.28 -2.41
N TRP A 280 13.33 -1.60 -1.27
CA TRP A 280 14.25 -0.51 -0.92
C TRP A 280 15.65 -0.96 -0.48
N GLN A 281 15.78 -2.14 0.12
CA GLN A 281 17.09 -2.68 0.55
C GLN A 281 17.87 -3.31 -0.61
N HIS A 282 17.23 -3.59 -1.75
CA HIS A 282 17.91 -3.95 -3.00
C HIS A 282 18.51 -2.74 -3.74
N GLN A 283 18.17 -1.51 -3.33
CA GLN A 283 18.67 -0.30 -3.98
C GLN A 283 20.09 0.06 -3.55
N LYS A 284 20.72 1.01 -4.27
CA LYS A 284 22.09 1.47 -4.01
C LYS A 284 22.11 3.01 -3.93
N PRO A 285 22.27 3.61 -2.75
CA PRO A 285 22.41 2.96 -1.44
C PRO A 285 21.12 2.25 -0.99
N PRO A 286 21.21 1.24 -0.10
CA PRO A 286 20.02 0.63 0.49
C PRO A 286 19.29 1.64 1.36
N LEU A 287 17.96 1.65 1.26
CA LEU A 287 17.08 2.46 2.09
C LEU A 287 16.24 1.54 3.01
N PHE A 288 15.78 2.11 4.11
CA PHE A 288 15.05 1.40 5.15
C PHE A 288 13.71 2.08 5.36
N TYR A 289 12.65 1.31 5.16
CA TYR A 289 11.30 1.76 5.45
C TYR A 289 10.91 1.29 6.86
N SER A 290 10.40 2.20 7.68
CA SER A 290 10.00 1.91 9.05
C SER A 290 8.66 2.58 9.35
N GLN A 291 7.97 2.08 10.36
CA GLN A 291 6.79 2.69 10.90
C GLN A 291 6.96 2.88 12.41
N VAL A 292 6.94 4.14 12.84
CA VAL A 292 7.14 4.55 14.23
C VAL A 292 5.88 5.21 14.77
N ALA A 293 5.87 5.54 16.07
CA ALA A 293 4.77 6.28 16.66
C ALA A 293 4.55 7.63 15.93
N PRO A 294 3.32 7.94 15.48
CA PRO A 294 2.96 9.24 14.93
C PRO A 294 3.38 10.42 15.80
N THR A 295 4.01 11.44 15.22
CA THR A 295 4.34 12.68 15.94
C THR A 295 3.25 13.75 15.86
N GLY A 296 2.08 13.42 15.28
CA GLY A 296 0.94 14.31 15.18
C GLY A 296 -0.16 13.75 14.27
N GLN A 297 -1.32 14.42 14.22
CA GLN A 297 -2.50 13.95 13.47
C GLN A 297 -2.25 13.78 11.95
N SER A 298 -1.22 14.45 11.42
CA SER A 298 -0.79 14.35 10.03
C SER A 298 0.00 13.11 9.68
N ASP A 299 0.61 12.54 10.71
CA ASP A 299 1.77 11.70 10.58
C ASP A 299 1.31 10.26 10.69
N THR A 300 1.46 9.48 9.64
CA THR A 300 1.09 8.07 9.63
C THR A 300 2.11 7.20 10.35
N GLY A 301 3.23 7.79 10.80
CA GLY A 301 4.35 7.07 11.40
C GLY A 301 5.32 6.48 10.37
N GLU A 302 4.98 6.50 9.08
CA GLU A 302 5.78 5.94 8.00
C GLU A 302 7.04 6.78 7.74
N ARG A 303 8.17 6.13 7.51
CA ARG A 303 9.47 6.76 7.26
C ARG A 303 10.26 5.99 6.23
N LEU A 304 10.90 6.70 5.31
CA LEU A 304 11.96 6.16 4.47
C LEU A 304 13.28 6.82 4.88
N THR A 305 14.28 6.01 5.22
CA THR A 305 15.55 6.48 5.80
C THR A 305 16.76 5.85 5.10
N TYR A 306 17.88 6.57 5.14
CA TYR A 306 19.19 5.99 4.85
C TYR A 306 19.68 5.11 6.03
N ALA A 307 20.75 4.33 5.81
CA ALA A 307 21.36 3.49 6.84
C ALA A 307 21.79 4.26 8.11
N ASN A 308 22.04 5.57 8.00
CA ASN A 308 22.40 6.44 9.14
C ASN A 308 21.17 6.98 9.91
N GLY A 309 19.95 6.58 9.55
CA GLY A 309 18.70 7.03 10.15
C GLY A 309 18.17 8.38 9.63
N THR A 310 18.87 9.05 8.71
CA THR A 310 18.38 10.30 8.12
C THR A 310 17.21 10.02 7.19
N GLU A 311 16.12 10.76 7.36
CA GLU A 311 14.95 10.66 6.48
C GLU A 311 15.30 11.11 5.05
N VAL A 312 14.94 10.27 4.09
CA VAL A 312 15.06 10.55 2.66
C VAL A 312 14.09 11.68 2.32
N LYS A 313 14.53 12.65 1.51
CA LYS A 313 13.65 13.74 1.07
C LYS A 313 12.92 13.36 -0.21
N GLY A 314 11.64 13.65 -0.28
CA GLY A 314 10.84 13.53 -1.50
C GLY A 314 11.15 14.63 -2.52
N PRO A 315 10.51 14.57 -3.70
CA PRO A 315 10.68 15.58 -4.75
C PRO A 315 10.33 17.01 -4.32
N ASP A 316 9.51 17.17 -3.28
CA ASP A 316 9.13 18.47 -2.71
C ASP A 316 10.10 18.97 -1.62
N GLY A 317 11.22 18.26 -1.41
CA GLY A 317 12.25 18.59 -0.42
C GLY A 317 11.88 18.26 1.03
N LYS A 318 10.68 17.72 1.29
CA LYS A 318 10.25 17.30 2.63
C LYS A 318 10.60 15.83 2.88
N PRO A 319 10.64 15.38 4.14
CA PRO A 319 10.82 13.96 4.42
C PRO A 319 9.79 13.06 3.73
N MET A 320 10.26 11.94 3.19
CA MET A 320 9.44 10.93 2.56
C MET A 320 8.79 10.05 3.62
N ARG A 321 7.48 10.27 3.82
CA ARG A 321 6.64 9.57 4.82
C ARG A 321 5.60 8.67 4.19
N GLN A 322 6.02 7.95 3.15
CA GLN A 322 5.22 7.00 2.37
C GLN A 322 6.17 6.02 1.68
N PRO A 323 5.68 4.90 1.12
CA PRO A 323 6.54 3.90 0.48
C PRO A 323 7.25 4.43 -0.78
N ALA A 324 6.72 5.49 -1.39
CA ALA A 324 7.29 6.17 -2.56
C ALA A 324 7.49 5.25 -3.77
N LEU A 325 6.59 4.29 -4.00
CA LEU A 325 6.72 3.32 -5.08
C LEU A 325 6.00 3.81 -6.35
N SER A 326 6.61 3.57 -7.50
CA SER A 326 5.96 3.72 -8.79
C SER A 326 5.35 2.40 -9.27
N THR A 327 4.59 2.42 -10.36
CA THR A 327 4.01 1.18 -10.92
C THR A 327 5.08 0.21 -11.42
N ASP A 328 6.22 0.70 -11.92
CA ASP A 328 7.35 -0.14 -12.28
C ASP A 328 8.01 -0.79 -11.05
N ALA A 329 8.19 -0.02 -9.95
CA ALA A 329 8.68 -0.57 -8.69
C ALA A 329 7.74 -1.63 -8.10
N MET A 330 6.42 -1.40 -8.16
CA MET A 330 5.41 -2.39 -7.79
C MET A 330 5.49 -3.66 -8.65
N ALA A 331 5.80 -3.52 -9.94
CA ALA A 331 5.96 -4.66 -10.83
C ALA A 331 7.22 -5.48 -10.51
N GLU A 332 8.30 -4.84 -10.04
CA GLU A 332 9.49 -5.52 -9.52
C GLU A 332 9.13 -6.34 -8.26
N ILE A 333 8.47 -5.73 -7.28
CA ILE A 333 7.97 -6.45 -6.09
C ILE A 333 7.07 -7.63 -6.50
N GLY A 334 6.14 -7.41 -7.43
CA GLY A 334 5.26 -8.46 -7.91
C GLY A 334 6.00 -9.66 -8.52
N LYS A 335 7.11 -9.43 -9.26
CA LYS A 335 7.95 -10.53 -9.78
C LYS A 335 8.65 -11.28 -8.66
N ASP A 336 9.15 -10.58 -7.66
CA ASP A 336 9.77 -11.19 -6.48
C ASP A 336 8.74 -12.04 -5.71
N LEU A 337 7.47 -11.62 -5.69
CA LEU A 337 6.36 -12.43 -5.18
C LEU A 337 5.96 -13.58 -6.12
N GLY A 338 6.47 -13.61 -7.35
CA GLY A 338 6.28 -14.68 -8.33
C GLY A 338 5.12 -14.42 -9.30
N PHE A 339 4.63 -13.19 -9.37
CA PHE A 339 3.65 -12.81 -10.37
C PHE A 339 4.28 -12.85 -11.76
N THR A 340 3.54 -13.42 -12.69
CA THR A 340 3.91 -13.53 -14.09
C THR A 340 2.98 -12.71 -14.97
N GLY A 341 3.41 -12.40 -16.19
CA GLY A 341 2.62 -11.65 -17.16
C GLY A 341 2.49 -10.17 -16.81
N LYS A 342 1.45 -9.53 -17.36
CA LYS A 342 1.13 -8.13 -17.06
C LYS A 342 -0.03 -8.09 -16.07
N PHE A 343 0.19 -7.51 -14.91
CA PHE A 343 -0.78 -7.47 -13.81
C PHE A 343 -1.04 -6.07 -13.27
N ILE A 344 -0.27 -5.07 -13.70
CA ILE A 344 -0.51 -3.66 -13.40
C ILE A 344 -0.85 -2.94 -14.71
N ILE A 345 -1.93 -2.16 -14.74
CA ILE A 345 -2.35 -1.35 -15.87
C ILE A 345 -2.29 0.12 -15.45
N SER A 346 -1.63 0.95 -16.24
CA SER A 346 -1.54 2.40 -16.01
C SER A 346 -1.62 3.16 -17.33
N ASN A 347 -2.09 4.39 -17.28
CA ASN A 347 -2.12 5.23 -18.48
C ASN A 347 -0.71 5.73 -18.83
N ALA A 348 -0.31 5.62 -20.09
CA ALA A 348 1.02 6.01 -20.56
C ALA A 348 1.27 7.52 -20.44
N ASP A 349 0.23 8.36 -20.53
CA ASP A 349 0.36 9.82 -20.39
C ASP A 349 0.61 10.27 -18.95
N VAL A 350 0.37 9.37 -17.99
CA VAL A 350 0.55 9.60 -16.56
C VAL A 350 1.81 8.94 -16.05
N ALA A 351 1.94 7.64 -16.30
CA ALA A 351 3.03 6.83 -15.79
C ALA A 351 4.31 6.99 -16.64
N GLY A 352 4.16 7.47 -17.89
CA GLY A 352 5.20 7.46 -18.91
C GLY A 352 5.02 6.29 -19.88
N PRO A 353 5.60 6.39 -21.09
CA PRO A 353 5.39 5.39 -22.15
C PRO A 353 6.24 4.12 -21.97
N GLY A 354 7.18 4.10 -21.02
CA GLY A 354 8.07 2.97 -20.79
C GLY A 354 7.31 1.77 -20.26
N GLN A 355 7.40 0.62 -20.95
CA GLN A 355 6.84 -0.63 -20.45
C GLN A 355 7.91 -1.41 -19.69
N SER A 356 7.53 -1.94 -18.54
CA SER A 356 8.32 -2.89 -17.75
C SER A 356 7.62 -4.25 -17.74
N ASP A 357 8.36 -5.33 -17.51
CA ASP A 357 7.72 -6.61 -17.21
C ASP A 357 6.84 -6.46 -15.97
N GLY A 358 5.60 -6.97 -16.03
CA GLY A 358 4.57 -6.75 -15.01
C GLY A 358 3.59 -5.60 -15.29
N THR A 359 3.95 -4.62 -16.13
CA THR A 359 3.09 -3.47 -16.45
C THR A 359 2.56 -3.45 -17.89
N SER A 360 1.32 -2.98 -18.05
CA SER A 360 0.68 -2.60 -19.30
C SER A 360 0.44 -1.09 -19.32
N LYS A 361 1.20 -0.35 -20.13
CA LYS A 361 0.99 1.08 -20.35
C LYS A 361 0.04 1.28 -21.51
N VAL A 362 -1.13 1.84 -21.26
CA VAL A 362 -2.21 1.99 -22.24
C VAL A 362 -2.42 3.46 -22.60
N ARG A 363 -2.78 3.75 -23.84
CA ARG A 363 -2.97 5.13 -24.36
C ARG A 363 -4.42 5.48 -24.67
N ASN A 364 -5.25 4.46 -24.88
CA ASN A 364 -6.63 4.63 -25.28
C ASN A 364 -7.53 3.57 -24.61
N TYR A 365 -8.84 3.78 -24.71
CA TYR A 365 -9.85 2.91 -24.11
C TYR A 365 -9.79 1.45 -24.61
N GLN A 366 -9.47 1.25 -25.90
CA GLN A 366 -9.36 -0.09 -26.48
C GLN A 366 -8.17 -0.84 -25.87
N GLU A 367 -6.99 -0.23 -25.84
CA GLU A 367 -5.80 -0.81 -25.21
C GLU A 367 -6.04 -1.13 -23.72
N PHE A 368 -6.76 -0.27 -23.00
CA PHE A 368 -7.16 -0.52 -21.61
C PHE A 368 -8.07 -1.73 -21.47
N THR A 369 -9.08 -1.85 -22.33
CA THR A 369 -10.02 -2.98 -22.34
C THR A 369 -9.31 -4.28 -22.72
N ASP A 370 -8.42 -4.23 -23.71
CA ASP A 370 -7.61 -5.39 -24.12
C ASP A 370 -6.67 -5.81 -22.98
N ALA A 371 -6.02 -4.87 -22.29
CA ALA A 371 -5.17 -5.18 -21.15
C ALA A 371 -5.95 -5.80 -19.98
N LEU A 372 -7.17 -5.30 -19.69
CA LEU A 372 -8.04 -5.86 -18.65
C LEU A 372 -8.50 -7.28 -18.97
N THR A 373 -8.87 -7.54 -20.21
CA THR A 373 -9.48 -8.82 -20.63
C THR A 373 -8.44 -9.89 -20.95
N ASN A 374 -7.26 -9.51 -21.42
CA ASN A 374 -6.14 -10.43 -21.65
C ASN A 374 -5.30 -10.69 -20.39
N GLY A 375 -5.42 -9.85 -19.37
CA GLY A 375 -4.74 -10.01 -18.09
C GLY A 375 -5.34 -11.14 -17.25
N GLN A 376 -4.53 -11.68 -16.31
CA GLN A 376 -5.06 -12.57 -15.28
C GLN A 376 -5.58 -11.74 -14.11
N PRO A 377 -6.89 -11.69 -13.82
CA PRO A 377 -7.39 -11.04 -12.61
C PRO A 377 -6.84 -11.74 -11.35
N PRO A 378 -6.64 -11.02 -10.24
CA PRO A 378 -6.99 -9.61 -10.05
C PRO A 378 -5.97 -8.63 -10.65
N ALA A 379 -6.36 -7.80 -11.64
CA ALA A 379 -5.48 -6.77 -12.19
C ALA A 379 -5.37 -5.58 -11.22
N ILE A 380 -4.24 -4.87 -11.22
CA ILE A 380 -4.02 -3.65 -10.43
C ILE A 380 -4.08 -2.46 -11.39
N ILE A 381 -4.88 -1.46 -11.09
CA ILE A 381 -5.10 -0.31 -11.98
C ILE A 381 -4.67 0.97 -11.27
N MET A 382 -3.74 1.72 -11.87
CA MET A 382 -3.38 3.06 -11.40
C MET A 382 -4.47 4.06 -11.80
N VAL A 383 -5.01 4.77 -10.82
CA VAL A 383 -6.15 5.69 -10.97
C VAL A 383 -5.87 6.99 -10.23
N ASN A 384 -6.58 8.05 -10.61
CA ASN A 384 -6.57 9.32 -9.91
C ASN A 384 -7.73 9.35 -8.91
N SER A 385 -7.42 9.46 -7.61
CA SER A 385 -8.44 9.50 -6.55
C SER A 385 -9.27 10.78 -6.55
N ASN A 386 -8.88 11.81 -7.32
CA ASN A 386 -9.68 13.01 -7.56
C ASN A 386 -10.74 12.84 -8.68
N ASP A 387 -10.78 11.70 -9.38
CA ASP A 387 -11.81 11.43 -10.37
C ASP A 387 -13.21 11.31 -9.72
N ARG A 388 -14.25 11.68 -10.47
CA ARG A 388 -15.66 11.56 -10.06
C ARG A 388 -16.05 10.14 -9.61
N LEU A 389 -15.37 9.12 -10.14
CA LEU A 389 -15.57 7.73 -9.73
C LEU A 389 -15.30 7.52 -8.23
N PHE A 390 -14.43 8.32 -7.65
CA PHE A 390 -14.00 8.29 -6.24
C PHE A 390 -14.60 9.43 -5.42
N GLY A 391 -15.60 10.14 -5.94
CA GLY A 391 -16.25 11.26 -5.26
C GLY A 391 -15.46 12.57 -5.31
N GLY A 392 -14.38 12.63 -6.09
CA GLY A 392 -13.69 13.89 -6.41
C GLY A 392 -14.46 14.72 -7.42
N ASN A 393 -14.09 16.00 -7.56
CA ASN A 393 -14.76 16.91 -8.49
C ASN A 393 -14.19 16.84 -9.92
N GLY A 394 -13.11 16.08 -10.14
CA GLY A 394 -12.38 16.06 -11.42
C GLY A 394 -11.56 17.34 -11.70
N ASP A 395 -11.67 18.36 -10.85
CA ASP A 395 -11.00 19.66 -11.03
C ASP A 395 -9.48 19.59 -10.86
N LYS A 396 -8.76 20.45 -11.58
CA LYS A 396 -7.32 20.66 -11.42
C LYS A 396 -7.02 21.19 -10.02
N GLY A 397 -6.37 20.38 -9.19
CA GLY A 397 -5.91 20.78 -7.85
C GLY A 397 -6.82 20.35 -6.69
N GLY A 398 -7.75 19.43 -6.92
CA GLY A 398 -8.43 18.71 -5.83
C GLY A 398 -7.45 17.90 -4.98
N SER A 399 -7.85 17.52 -3.77
CA SER A 399 -7.00 16.88 -2.76
C SER A 399 -6.58 15.43 -3.07
N GLY A 400 -6.96 14.89 -4.23
CA GLY A 400 -6.60 13.54 -4.65
C GLY A 400 -5.29 13.50 -5.44
N GLY A 401 -4.58 12.39 -5.28
CA GLY A 401 -3.36 12.02 -5.96
C GLY A 401 -3.52 10.69 -6.70
N TRP A 402 -2.38 10.04 -6.98
CA TRP A 402 -2.36 8.76 -7.67
C TRP A 402 -2.50 7.59 -6.70
N HIS A 403 -3.52 6.79 -6.96
CA HIS A 403 -3.90 5.62 -6.19
C HIS A 403 -3.85 4.37 -7.07
N VAL A 404 -4.00 3.20 -6.46
CA VAL A 404 -4.18 1.93 -7.16
C VAL A 404 -5.35 1.16 -6.60
N VAL A 405 -6.07 0.45 -7.47
CA VAL A 405 -7.20 -0.41 -7.09
C VAL A 405 -7.03 -1.79 -7.73
N ASN A 406 -7.69 -2.82 -7.18
CA ASN A 406 -7.75 -4.12 -7.83
C ASN A 406 -9.05 -4.28 -8.63
N VAL A 407 -8.96 -4.93 -9.80
CA VAL A 407 -10.10 -5.42 -10.58
C VAL A 407 -10.10 -6.94 -10.49
N SER A 408 -11.14 -7.52 -9.90
CA SER A 408 -11.19 -8.97 -9.61
C SER A 408 -12.20 -9.74 -10.46
N ASP A 409 -13.11 -9.06 -11.15
CA ASP A 409 -14.11 -9.68 -12.01
C ASP A 409 -14.49 -8.75 -13.18
N TYR A 410 -15.02 -9.33 -14.26
CA TYR A 410 -15.37 -8.65 -15.50
C TYR A 410 -16.71 -9.17 -16.06
N LYS A 411 -17.64 -8.26 -16.32
CA LYS A 411 -18.92 -8.51 -17.00
C LYS A 411 -18.90 -7.85 -18.36
N ALA A 412 -18.92 -8.66 -19.41
CA ALA A 412 -19.10 -8.19 -20.78
C ALA A 412 -20.51 -7.59 -20.96
N GLY A 413 -20.63 -6.56 -21.79
CA GLY A 413 -21.92 -5.97 -22.14
C GLY A 413 -21.80 -4.53 -22.66
N PRO A 414 -22.91 -3.91 -23.08
CA PRO A 414 -23.00 -2.48 -23.32
C PRO A 414 -23.75 -1.78 -22.16
N PRO A 415 -23.07 -1.15 -21.17
CA PRO A 415 -21.62 -1.04 -21.03
C PRO A 415 -20.97 -2.26 -20.35
N ALA A 416 -19.68 -2.47 -20.60
CA ALA A 416 -18.90 -3.48 -19.90
C ALA A 416 -18.61 -2.98 -18.48
N GLN A 417 -18.58 -3.91 -17.52
CA GLN A 417 -18.36 -3.58 -16.11
C GLN A 417 -17.27 -4.44 -15.49
N VAL A 418 -16.61 -3.91 -14.46
CA VAL A 418 -15.63 -4.62 -13.66
C VAL A 418 -15.95 -4.50 -12.18
N PHE A 419 -15.66 -5.54 -11.41
CA PHE A 419 -15.73 -5.45 -9.95
C PHE A 419 -14.42 -4.87 -9.43
N MET A 420 -14.46 -3.58 -9.12
CA MET A 420 -13.35 -2.83 -8.55
C MET A 420 -13.39 -2.97 -7.03
N THR A 421 -12.24 -3.26 -6.45
CA THR A 421 -12.06 -3.30 -5.01
C THR A 421 -10.99 -2.31 -4.58
N ASN A 422 -11.34 -1.50 -3.59
CA ASN A 422 -10.54 -0.40 -3.08
C ASN A 422 -10.08 -0.71 -1.66
N GLN A 423 -8.88 -0.27 -1.29
CA GLN A 423 -8.19 -0.58 -0.03
C GLN A 423 -8.66 0.31 1.13
N TRP A 424 -9.85 0.90 1.00
CA TRP A 424 -10.47 1.81 1.96
C TRP A 424 -11.73 1.18 2.59
N GLY A 425 -11.80 -0.15 2.63
CA GLY A 425 -12.93 -0.89 3.15
C GLY A 425 -13.96 -1.28 2.10
N SER A 426 -14.75 -2.28 2.45
CA SER A 426 -15.70 -2.96 1.58
C SER A 426 -16.79 -2.06 1.02
N ALA A 427 -17.15 -0.99 1.73
CA ALA A 427 -18.10 0.03 1.25
C ALA A 427 -17.62 0.75 -0.03
N ASN A 428 -16.32 0.71 -0.32
CA ASN A 428 -15.73 1.29 -1.52
C ASN A 428 -15.55 0.27 -2.66
N ASN A 429 -15.93 -0.99 -2.45
CA ASN A 429 -15.95 -2.03 -3.48
C ASN A 429 -17.24 -1.93 -4.29
N LYS A 430 -17.15 -1.91 -5.62
CA LYS A 430 -18.32 -1.75 -6.49
C LYS A 430 -18.08 -2.24 -7.90
N TRP A 431 -19.18 -2.63 -8.55
CA TRP A 431 -19.21 -2.75 -10.00
C TRP A 431 -19.15 -1.35 -10.62
N VAL A 432 -18.21 -1.15 -11.54
CA VAL A 432 -18.01 0.13 -12.24
C VAL A 432 -17.96 -0.12 -13.74
N ASN A 433 -18.40 0.84 -14.54
CA ASN A 433 -18.24 0.76 -15.98
C ASN A 433 -16.75 0.82 -16.34
N VAL A 434 -16.32 0.04 -17.32
CA VAL A 434 -14.93 0.03 -17.80
C VAL A 434 -14.52 1.42 -18.30
N SER A 435 -15.43 2.17 -18.90
CA SER A 435 -15.20 3.56 -19.34
C SER A 435 -14.95 4.53 -18.19
N ASP A 436 -15.70 4.43 -17.10
CA ASP A 436 -15.49 5.27 -15.93
C ASP A 436 -14.15 4.94 -15.26
N LEU A 437 -13.79 3.67 -15.18
CA LEU A 437 -12.49 3.26 -14.65
C LEU A 437 -11.33 3.72 -15.54
N TYR A 438 -11.44 3.57 -16.87
CA TYR A 438 -10.46 4.10 -17.82
C TYR A 438 -10.29 5.61 -17.68
N ASN A 439 -11.40 6.36 -17.59
CA ASN A 439 -11.36 7.80 -17.42
C ASN A 439 -10.64 8.19 -16.12
N ALA A 440 -10.76 7.41 -15.05
CA ALA A 440 -10.02 7.64 -13.82
C ALA A 440 -8.51 7.38 -13.96
N THR A 441 -8.04 6.70 -15.01
CA THR A 441 -6.60 6.56 -15.30
C THR A 441 -6.00 7.78 -16.00
N LEU A 442 -6.83 8.69 -16.51
CA LEU A 442 -6.40 9.83 -17.30
C LEU A 442 -5.94 11.02 -16.42
N PRO A 443 -5.11 11.92 -16.97
CA PRO A 443 -4.94 13.26 -16.41
C PRO A 443 -6.28 14.00 -16.30
N THR A 444 -6.42 14.89 -15.30
CA THR A 444 -7.67 15.63 -15.03
C THR A 444 -8.14 16.54 -16.18
N ASN A 445 -7.28 16.83 -17.16
CA ASN A 445 -7.57 17.68 -18.32
C ASN A 445 -7.79 16.91 -19.63
N SER A 446 -7.79 15.58 -19.59
CA SER A 446 -8.02 14.78 -20.80
C SER A 446 -9.50 14.67 -21.14
N GLY A 447 -9.80 14.56 -22.44
CA GLY A 447 -11.15 14.25 -22.90
C GLY A 447 -11.60 12.89 -22.33
N ARG A 448 -12.82 12.83 -21.79
CA ARG A 448 -13.40 11.58 -21.27
C ARG A 448 -14.04 10.78 -22.40
N VAL A 449 -14.00 9.45 -22.29
CA VAL A 449 -14.73 8.55 -23.18
C VAL A 449 -16.14 8.27 -22.64
N GLY A 450 -17.10 8.09 -23.55
CA GLY A 450 -18.47 7.68 -23.24
C GLY A 450 -18.57 6.21 -22.79
N ALA A 451 -19.80 5.77 -22.48
CA ALA A 451 -20.08 4.40 -22.04
C ALA A 451 -19.77 3.32 -23.10
N ASP A 452 -19.81 3.70 -24.38
CA ASP A 452 -19.47 2.87 -25.53
C ASP A 452 -17.96 2.92 -25.89
N GLY A 453 -17.16 3.66 -25.12
CA GLY A 453 -15.74 3.87 -25.41
C GLY A 453 -15.44 4.83 -26.55
N GLN A 454 -16.47 5.40 -27.20
CA GLN A 454 -16.30 6.41 -28.23
C GLN A 454 -16.23 7.80 -27.59
N GLY A 455 -15.63 8.76 -28.30
CA GLY A 455 -15.37 10.12 -27.81
C GLY A 455 -16.58 10.69 -27.10
N GLY A 456 -16.45 10.91 -25.79
CA GLY A 456 -17.52 11.52 -25.00
C GLY A 456 -17.77 12.92 -25.52
N ASP A 457 -19.04 13.27 -25.60
CA ASP A 457 -19.53 14.57 -25.99
C ASP A 457 -18.64 15.67 -25.37
N GLN A 458 -17.91 16.41 -26.21
CA GLN A 458 -17.27 17.68 -25.80
C GLN A 458 -18.33 18.74 -25.46
N GLY A 459 -19.61 18.38 -25.52
CA GLY A 459 -20.80 19.13 -25.13
C GLY A 459 -20.74 19.69 -23.71
N GLY A 460 -20.09 20.84 -23.61
CA GLY A 460 -20.74 21.97 -22.99
C GLY A 460 -20.64 22.06 -21.47
N GLN A 461 -19.42 22.05 -20.94
CA GLN A 461 -19.12 23.04 -19.91
C GLN A 461 -18.59 24.30 -20.60
N GLN A 462 -19.46 24.95 -21.39
CA GLN A 462 -19.35 26.38 -21.61
C GLN A 462 -19.52 27.02 -20.23
N GLY A 463 -18.41 27.28 -19.56
CA GLY A 463 -18.38 28.29 -18.51
C GLY A 463 -18.97 29.56 -19.10
N GLY A 464 -20.08 30.02 -18.52
CA GLY A 464 -20.65 31.33 -18.83
C GLY A 464 -19.54 32.36 -18.80
N GLY A 465 -19.42 33.12 -19.89
CA GLY A 465 -18.34 34.05 -20.09
C GLY A 465 -18.28 35.09 -18.98
N ASP A 466 -17.09 35.23 -18.40
CA ASP A 466 -16.66 36.52 -17.87
C ASP A 466 -15.57 37.04 -18.82
N GLN A 467 -15.97 37.98 -19.66
CA GLN A 467 -15.07 38.73 -20.53
C GLN A 467 -14.40 39.81 -19.68
N GLY A 468 -13.08 39.70 -19.47
CA GLY A 468 -12.31 40.83 -18.97
C GLY A 468 -10.87 40.50 -18.64
N GLY A 469 -9.93 40.99 -19.45
CA GLY A 469 -8.57 41.27 -18.96
C GLY A 469 -7.47 40.36 -19.49
N GLN A 470 -7.12 40.56 -20.76
CA GLN A 470 -5.81 40.21 -21.30
C GLN A 470 -4.78 41.20 -20.74
N GLN A 471 -4.05 40.86 -19.66
CA GLN A 471 -2.76 41.47 -19.29
C GLN A 471 -2.13 40.78 -18.07
N GLY A 472 -0.84 40.43 -18.18
CA GLY A 472 0.02 40.17 -17.04
C GLY A 472 0.50 38.72 -16.89
N GLY A 473 1.57 38.37 -17.59
CA GLY A 473 2.43 37.26 -17.18
C GLY A 473 3.01 37.57 -15.81
N GLY A 474 2.54 36.84 -14.80
CA GLY A 474 2.95 36.99 -13.41
C GLY A 474 2.99 35.61 -12.78
N ASP A 475 4.19 35.08 -12.69
CA ASP A 475 4.57 33.95 -11.86
C ASP A 475 4.25 34.31 -10.39
N GLN A 476 3.03 34.01 -9.95
CA GLN A 476 2.62 34.16 -8.56
C GLN A 476 2.56 32.78 -7.92
N GLY A 477 3.65 32.49 -7.20
CA GLY A 477 3.74 31.41 -6.24
C GLY A 477 2.62 31.47 -5.21
N GLY A 478 2.07 30.30 -4.90
CA GLY A 478 0.98 30.14 -3.95
C GLY A 478 0.56 28.68 -3.79
N THR A 479 1.44 27.88 -3.18
CA THR A 479 1.11 26.88 -2.15
C THR A 479 -0.20 26.09 -2.30
N ARG A 480 -0.13 24.89 -2.94
CA ARG A 480 -0.88 23.67 -2.53
C ARG A 480 -0.56 22.38 -3.32
N ARG A 481 0.57 22.28 -4.01
CA ARG A 481 1.11 20.96 -4.45
C ARG A 481 1.90 20.29 -3.32
N GLY A 482 1.35 20.29 -2.11
CA GLY A 482 1.83 19.30 -1.14
C GLY A 482 1.37 17.95 -1.68
N TRP A 483 2.28 16.96 -1.75
CA TRP A 483 1.86 15.58 -1.88
C TRP A 483 0.80 15.33 -0.81
N SER A 484 -0.45 15.26 -1.26
CA SER A 484 -1.61 15.12 -0.38
C SER A 484 -1.48 13.78 0.34
N ARG A 485 -1.90 13.76 1.60
CA ARG A 485 -1.59 12.75 2.62
C ARG A 485 -2.06 11.32 2.34
N ASN A 486 -2.57 11.00 1.15
CA ASN A 486 -3.37 9.79 0.94
C ASN A 486 -3.02 8.97 -0.32
N ASP A 487 -2.00 9.33 -1.10
CA ASP A 487 -1.82 8.74 -2.44
C ASP A 487 -0.36 8.31 -2.65
N GLY A 488 -0.10 7.04 -2.30
CA GLY A 488 1.23 6.45 -2.17
C GLY A 488 1.94 6.05 -3.48
N VAL A 489 1.38 6.37 -4.65
CA VAL A 489 1.94 5.97 -5.95
C VAL A 489 2.62 7.15 -6.64
N MET A 490 3.91 7.01 -6.93
CA MET A 490 4.65 7.97 -7.74
C MET A 490 4.49 7.67 -9.23
N ARG A 491 4.41 8.71 -10.07
CA ARG A 491 4.54 8.54 -11.53
C ARG A 491 5.94 8.00 -11.86
N ASP A 492 6.09 7.11 -12.84
CA ASP A 492 7.38 6.44 -13.05
C ASP A 492 8.49 7.42 -13.50
N GLU A 493 8.15 8.50 -14.21
CA GLU A 493 9.12 9.54 -14.58
C GLU A 493 9.60 10.37 -13.38
N ASP A 494 8.68 10.78 -12.51
CA ASP A 494 9.01 11.47 -11.26
C ASP A 494 9.86 10.57 -10.37
N PHE A 495 9.44 9.30 -10.25
CA PHE A 495 10.13 8.29 -9.48
C PHE A 495 11.56 8.05 -9.98
N ARG A 496 11.77 7.85 -11.29
CA ARG A 496 13.11 7.66 -11.87
C ARG A 496 14.01 8.87 -11.64
N SER A 497 13.48 10.08 -11.83
CA SER A 497 14.22 11.32 -11.63
C SER A 497 14.62 11.51 -10.17
N TRP A 498 13.67 11.29 -9.26
CA TRP A 498 13.88 11.37 -7.81
C TRP A 498 14.83 10.29 -7.28
N LYS A 499 14.64 9.03 -7.71
CA LYS A 499 15.51 7.91 -7.36
C LYS A 499 16.96 8.19 -7.77
N LYS A 500 17.18 8.68 -8.99
CA LYS A 500 18.52 9.08 -9.45
C LYS A 500 19.15 10.17 -8.57
N ALA A 501 18.35 11.11 -8.05
CA ALA A 501 18.86 12.12 -7.13
C ALA A 501 19.30 11.49 -5.80
N ILE A 502 18.53 10.56 -5.26
CA ILE A 502 18.88 9.79 -4.04
C ILE A 502 20.16 8.98 -4.23
N GLU A 503 20.30 8.31 -5.36
CA GLU A 503 21.50 7.49 -5.68
C GLU A 503 22.78 8.35 -5.76
N GLN A 504 22.64 9.67 -5.98
CA GLN A 504 23.73 10.63 -6.02
C GLN A 504 23.99 11.31 -4.67
N GLU A 505 23.07 11.20 -3.71
CA GLU A 505 23.28 11.70 -2.35
C GLU A 505 24.30 10.79 -1.64
N ASP A 506 25.35 11.38 -1.07
CA ASP A 506 26.26 10.67 -0.18
C ASP A 506 25.64 10.65 1.23
N PRO A 507 25.09 9.51 1.70
CA PRO A 507 24.45 9.44 3.01
C PRO A 507 25.45 9.64 4.16
N ASN A 508 26.76 9.49 3.91
CA ASN A 508 27.80 9.74 4.91
C ASN A 508 28.32 11.17 4.88
N LYS A 509 27.86 11.99 3.93
CA LYS A 509 28.20 13.40 3.88
C LYS A 509 27.53 14.08 5.06
N ASP A 510 28.31 14.31 6.12
CA ASP A 510 27.88 15.10 7.27
C ASP A 510 27.30 16.44 6.78
N PRO A 511 25.98 16.65 6.93
CA PRO A 511 25.32 17.84 6.41
C PRO A 511 25.85 19.11 7.08
N ASN A 512 26.44 19.00 8.27
CA ASN A 512 27.02 20.13 9.02
C ASN A 512 28.46 20.44 8.59
N LYS A 513 29.19 19.46 8.06
CA LYS A 513 30.59 19.64 7.65
C LYS A 513 30.72 20.58 6.45
N ASP A 514 29.74 20.57 5.54
CA ASP A 514 29.70 21.48 4.37
C ASP A 514 29.07 22.84 4.71
N GLN A 515 28.22 22.94 5.74
CA GLN A 515 27.67 24.22 6.23
C GLN A 515 28.73 25.13 6.84
N SER A 516 29.80 24.57 7.42
CA SER A 516 30.94 25.34 7.95
C SER A 516 31.74 26.11 6.88
N LYS A 517 31.55 25.82 5.58
CA LYS A 517 32.26 26.47 4.47
C LYS A 517 31.36 27.31 3.54
N LYS A 518 30.05 27.34 3.77
CA LYS A 518 29.05 27.93 2.85
C LYS A 518 28.20 29.13 3.32
N PRO A 519 28.46 29.85 4.44
CA PRO A 519 27.68 31.06 4.77
C PRO A 519 27.63 32.07 3.60
N GLN A 520 28.75 32.22 2.88
CA GLN A 520 28.84 33.14 1.75
C GLN A 520 28.12 32.67 0.48
N GLN A 521 28.07 31.35 0.22
CA GLN A 521 27.40 30.79 -0.96
C GLN A 521 25.87 30.86 -0.84
N HIS A 522 25.34 30.50 0.33
CA HIS A 522 23.90 30.63 0.60
C HIS A 522 23.45 32.10 0.56
N LEU A 523 24.30 33.02 1.02
CA LEU A 523 24.01 34.45 0.93
C LEU A 523 23.97 34.94 -0.52
N LEU A 524 24.89 34.46 -1.38
CA LEU A 524 24.89 34.76 -2.81
C LEU A 524 23.62 34.22 -3.50
N GLU A 525 23.19 33.01 -3.19
CA GLU A 525 21.96 32.41 -3.73
C GLU A 525 20.70 33.19 -3.35
N LEU A 526 20.65 33.77 -2.14
CA LEU A 526 19.55 34.63 -1.71
C LEU A 526 19.59 36.04 -2.32
N ILE A 527 20.79 36.60 -2.51
CA ILE A 527 20.97 37.95 -3.04
C ILE A 527 20.76 38.01 -4.56
N GLN A 528 21.19 37.00 -5.31
CA GLN A 528 21.14 37.00 -6.77
C GLN A 528 19.74 37.26 -7.37
N PRO A 529 18.66 36.57 -6.94
CA PRO A 529 17.32 36.86 -7.46
C PRO A 529 16.85 38.28 -7.09
N LEU A 530 17.23 38.80 -5.93
CA LEU A 530 16.90 40.17 -5.52
C LEU A 530 17.66 41.21 -6.36
N GLN A 531 18.90 40.92 -6.77
CA GLN A 531 19.66 41.77 -7.69
C GLN A 531 19.01 41.83 -9.07
N ASN A 532 18.55 40.69 -9.60
CA ASN A 532 17.84 40.64 -10.88
C ASN A 532 16.51 41.43 -10.82
N GLN A 533 15.78 41.31 -9.70
CA GLN A 533 14.57 42.11 -9.46
C GLN A 533 14.89 43.61 -9.34
N LEU A 534 16.00 43.96 -8.70
CA LEU A 534 16.44 45.35 -8.56
C LEU A 534 16.78 45.96 -9.92
N GLU A 535 17.49 45.23 -10.77
CA GLU A 535 17.81 45.66 -12.13
C GLU A 535 16.54 45.87 -12.97
N THR A 536 15.57 44.98 -12.84
CA THR A 536 14.25 45.12 -13.49
C THR A 536 13.53 46.38 -13.01
N ALA A 537 13.49 46.62 -11.70
CA ALA A 537 12.86 47.83 -11.12
C ALA A 537 13.54 49.12 -11.61
N ILE A 538 14.87 49.13 -11.69
CA ILE A 538 15.65 50.26 -12.22
C ILE A 538 15.31 50.52 -13.69
N ASN A 539 15.27 49.47 -14.53
CA ASN A 539 14.96 49.59 -15.95
C ASN A 539 13.53 50.09 -16.21
N ASN A 540 12.61 49.82 -15.28
CA ASN A 540 11.22 50.27 -15.34
C ASN A 540 10.99 51.65 -14.69
N HIS A 541 12.04 52.32 -14.20
CA HIS A 541 11.94 53.58 -13.46
C HIS A 541 11.03 53.50 -12.21
N ASP A 542 10.98 52.34 -11.53
CA ASP A 542 10.24 52.14 -10.29
C ASP A 542 11.14 52.39 -9.06
N ASP A 543 11.31 53.66 -8.71
CA ASP A 543 12.21 54.10 -7.64
C ASP A 543 11.80 53.55 -6.26
N ALA A 544 10.49 53.36 -6.03
CA ALA A 544 9.97 52.85 -4.77
C ALA A 544 10.36 51.37 -4.57
N GLN A 545 10.13 50.54 -5.59
CA GLN A 545 10.50 49.12 -5.55
C GLN A 545 12.02 48.92 -5.51
N ALA A 546 12.77 49.73 -6.28
CA ALA A 546 14.23 49.71 -6.25
C ALA A 546 14.78 50.03 -4.85
N GLY A 547 14.18 51.00 -4.13
CA GLY A 547 14.54 51.33 -2.75
C GLY A 547 14.33 50.16 -1.78
N ILE A 548 13.19 49.48 -1.86
CA ILE A 548 12.87 48.31 -1.02
C ILE A 548 13.86 47.17 -1.27
N LEU A 549 14.16 46.87 -2.54
CA LEU A 549 15.07 45.79 -2.91
C LEU A 549 16.52 46.07 -2.47
N ARG A 550 16.99 47.32 -2.58
CA ARG A 550 18.30 47.72 -2.06
C ARG A 550 18.41 47.51 -0.55
N ALA A 551 17.43 47.99 0.22
CA ALA A 551 17.43 47.83 1.67
C ALA A 551 17.42 46.34 2.08
N LYS A 552 16.69 45.50 1.35
CA LYS A 552 16.64 44.04 1.59
C LYS A 552 17.98 43.35 1.29
N ILE A 553 18.64 43.71 0.19
CA ILE A 553 19.99 43.21 -0.14
C ILE A 553 21.00 43.66 0.91
N GLU A 554 20.96 44.93 1.34
CA GLU A 554 21.85 45.48 2.37
C GLU A 554 21.68 44.75 3.72
N SER A 555 20.43 44.49 4.13
CA SER A 555 20.11 43.75 5.35
C SER A 555 20.63 42.31 5.33
N LEU A 556 20.54 41.63 4.19
CA LEU A 556 21.12 40.30 3.99
C LEU A 556 22.65 40.35 4.06
N ARG A 557 23.29 41.38 3.50
CA ARG A 557 24.76 41.55 3.61
C ARG A 557 25.21 41.85 5.04
N GLY A 558 24.52 42.72 5.76
CA GLY A 558 24.87 43.13 7.12
C GLY A 558 24.77 42.01 8.18
N THR A 559 23.93 41.00 7.94
CA THR A 559 23.77 39.85 8.84
C THR A 559 24.92 38.83 8.73
N SER A 560 25.82 38.98 7.75
CA SER A 560 26.97 38.08 7.54
C SER A 560 28.29 38.55 8.17
N GLY A 561 28.29 39.70 8.86
CA GLY A 561 29.48 40.36 9.40
C GLY A 561 29.78 40.14 10.89
N ASN A 562 29.35 39.02 11.49
CA ASN A 562 29.72 38.61 12.86
C ASN A 562 30.28 37.19 12.89
#